data_AF-A0A670K3H5-F1
#
_entry.id   AF-A0A670K3H5-F1
#
_cell.length_a   1.000
_cell.length_b   1.000
_cell.length_c   1.000
_cell.angle_alpha   90.00
_cell.angle_beta   90.00
_cell.angle_gamma   90.00
#
_symmetry.space_group_name_H-M   'P 1'
#
loop_
_entity.id
_entity.type
_entity.pdbx_description
1 polymer ?
#
loop_
_entity_poly.entity_id
_entity_poly.type
_entity_poly.pdbx_seq_one_letter_code
_entity_poly.pdbx_strand_id
1 'polypeptide(L)'
;MCAISFTIHSKDLLKFNDFLQIIKPYWNPADGFLKDFWEQAFDCTFPDLLMQDTETCTGEEKLECLPGHLFEMGMTGHSYSIHNAVFVVAHALHAIYSFRSKHRAGDKRFQLQDLQPWQLHYFLQGILFNNSEGETVSFNEKRELRGGFDITNMITFPNKSFLQMKVGRVDPDALEGEAFVIHEDMIVWHRGFNEVIPLSLCNDHCHPGNQKKKKEGEKFCCYGCAPCPEGEISNQDDMNDCFRCPKAQYPNKNKTACIEKTMTFLSYEEPLGISLASVALSLFLITALVLGIFIKYRDTPIVKANNRDLTYSLLVSLLLCFLSSLLFLGEPSKVSCLLRQPTFGIIFSVAVSCVLAKTITVVLAFLATKPGSSMRKWVGKRLTNSIVFSCSLIQTIICTVWLMTCPPFPDLDMHSLTEEIIVQCNEGSVTMFYCVLGYMGLLAIASFIAAFAARKLPDSFNEAKFITFSMLLFCSVWLSFFPAYLSTSGKYMVAVEIFSILASSAGLLGCIFAPKCYIIILRPELNNREQLIRKKN
;
A
#
# COMPACT_ATOMS: atom_id res chain seq x y z
N MET A 1 48.63 18.67 7.72
CA MET A 1 47.29 19.21 7.38
C MET A 1 47.06 18.90 5.91
N CYS A 2 45.84 18.55 5.50
CA CYS A 2 45.51 18.38 4.08
C CYS A 2 44.33 19.30 3.73
N ALA A 3 44.36 19.92 2.56
CA ALA A 3 43.29 20.80 2.08
C ALA A 3 43.09 20.61 0.58
N ILE A 4 41.83 20.56 0.15
CA ILE A 4 41.47 20.52 -1.27
C ILE A 4 41.01 21.92 -1.67
N SER A 5 41.53 22.43 -2.78
CA SER A 5 41.19 23.77 -3.27
C SER A 5 41.16 23.82 -4.80
N PHE A 6 40.43 24.80 -5.32
CA PHE A 6 40.45 25.13 -6.74
C PHE A 6 41.60 26.12 -7.02
N THR A 7 42.29 25.87 -8.12
CA THR A 7 43.37 26.71 -8.63
C THR A 7 43.15 27.04 -10.10
N ILE A 8 43.71 28.15 -10.56
CA ILE A 8 43.65 28.53 -11.97
C ILE A 8 44.40 27.47 -12.78
N HIS A 9 43.79 27.04 -13.89
CA HIS A 9 44.37 26.02 -14.76
C HIS A 9 45.78 26.40 -15.22
N SER A 10 46.73 25.47 -15.09
CA SER A 10 48.05 25.57 -15.68
C SER A 10 48.54 24.27 -16.29
N LYS A 11 49.50 24.43 -17.22
CA LYS A 11 50.36 23.36 -17.71
C LYS A 11 51.81 23.69 -17.43
N ASP A 12 52.57 22.69 -17.01
CA ASP A 12 54.00 22.80 -16.78
C ASP A 12 54.74 22.97 -18.12
N LEU A 13 55.39 24.11 -18.29
CA LEU A 13 56.26 24.35 -19.44
C LEU A 13 57.67 23.84 -19.11
N LEU A 14 58.16 22.86 -19.87
CA LEU A 14 59.49 22.25 -19.63
C LEU A 14 60.62 23.29 -19.54
N LYS A 15 60.56 24.34 -20.37
CA LYS A 15 61.57 25.41 -20.42
C LYS A 15 61.43 26.48 -19.32
N PHE A 16 60.33 26.48 -18.57
CA PHE A 16 60.11 27.51 -17.53
C PHE A 16 61.02 27.28 -16.33
N ASN A 17 61.19 26.02 -15.91
CA ASN A 17 62.11 25.67 -14.84
C ASN A 17 63.57 25.98 -15.25
N ASP A 18 63.95 25.63 -16.48
CA ASP A 18 65.27 25.98 -17.04
C ASP A 18 65.50 27.50 -17.04
N PHE A 19 64.47 28.28 -17.42
CA PHE A 19 64.54 29.74 -17.39
C PHE A 19 64.78 30.26 -15.97
N LEU A 20 64.02 29.80 -14.98
CA LEU A 20 64.17 30.22 -13.58
C LEU A 20 65.56 29.93 -13.01
N GLN A 21 66.21 28.83 -13.44
CA GLN A 21 67.56 28.47 -13.00
C GLN A 21 68.66 29.41 -13.52
N ILE A 22 68.44 30.06 -14.67
CA ILE A 22 69.43 30.95 -15.28
C ILE A 22 69.29 32.37 -14.69
N ILE A 23 68.14 32.72 -14.10
CA ILE A 23 67.90 34.07 -13.55
C ILE A 23 68.95 34.39 -12.48
N LYS A 24 69.56 35.58 -12.62
CA LYS A 24 70.52 36.14 -11.68
C LYS A 24 70.05 37.50 -11.20
N PRO A 25 70.41 37.91 -9.97
CA PRO A 25 69.99 39.19 -9.41
C PRO A 25 70.40 40.40 -10.28
N TYR A 26 71.49 40.28 -11.05
CA TYR A 26 72.00 41.32 -11.95
C TYR A 26 71.55 41.18 -13.42
N TRP A 27 70.52 40.37 -13.72
CA TRP A 27 70.09 40.12 -15.10
C TRP A 27 69.63 41.41 -15.82
N ASN A 28 68.96 42.32 -15.11
CA ASN A 28 68.56 43.61 -15.64
C ASN A 28 68.95 44.74 -14.67
N PRO A 29 70.10 45.42 -14.88
CA PRO A 29 70.61 46.43 -13.96
C PRO A 29 69.77 47.72 -13.87
N ALA A 30 68.74 47.87 -14.70
CA ALA A 30 67.94 49.10 -14.80
C ALA A 30 66.73 49.17 -13.84
N ASP A 31 66.24 48.03 -13.32
CA ASP A 31 64.93 47.96 -12.61
C ASP A 31 65.06 47.71 -11.10
N GLY A 32 66.20 47.22 -10.60
CA GLY A 32 66.47 47.00 -9.17
C GLY A 32 65.62 45.92 -8.48
N PHE A 33 64.43 45.60 -9.00
CA PHE A 33 63.47 44.67 -8.38
C PHE A 33 64.03 43.28 -8.06
N LEU A 34 64.84 42.70 -8.97
CA LEU A 34 65.47 41.40 -8.72
C LEU A 34 66.47 41.46 -7.56
N LYS A 35 67.13 42.59 -7.34
CA LYS A 35 68.01 42.78 -6.17
C LYS A 35 67.18 42.70 -4.89
N ASP A 36 66.13 43.51 -4.81
CA ASP A 36 65.24 43.58 -3.63
C ASP A 36 64.56 42.22 -3.35
N PHE A 37 64.10 41.53 -4.39
CA PHE A 37 63.52 40.18 -4.25
C PHE A 37 64.54 39.19 -3.70
N TRP A 38 65.78 39.18 -4.21
CA TRP A 38 66.82 38.26 -3.72
C TRP A 38 67.16 38.55 -2.25
N GLU A 39 67.30 39.82 -1.88
CA GLU A 39 67.57 40.23 -0.49
C GLU A 39 66.46 39.74 0.45
N GLN A 40 65.19 39.93 0.05
CA GLN A 40 64.04 39.54 0.86
C GLN A 40 63.81 38.03 0.90
N ALA A 41 64.05 37.32 -0.20
CA ALA A 41 63.81 35.87 -0.30
C ALA A 41 64.88 35.05 0.41
N PHE A 42 66.14 35.49 0.36
CA PHE A 42 67.28 34.81 0.99
C PHE A 42 67.71 35.42 2.32
N ASP A 43 67.04 36.48 2.79
CA ASP A 43 67.33 37.21 4.03
C ASP A 43 68.80 37.67 4.10
N CYS A 44 69.28 38.24 2.99
CA CYS A 44 70.64 38.73 2.82
C CYS A 44 70.65 40.16 2.27
N THR A 45 71.78 40.86 2.30
CA THR A 45 71.92 42.20 1.71
C THR A 45 73.05 42.25 0.68
N PHE A 46 72.84 42.91 -0.46
CA PHE A 46 73.93 43.21 -1.39
C PHE A 46 74.71 44.44 -0.90
N PRO A 47 76.05 44.42 -0.94
CA PRO A 47 76.85 45.49 -0.35
C PRO A 47 76.70 46.81 -1.12
N ASP A 48 76.04 47.78 -0.50
CA ASP A 48 76.01 49.19 -0.91
C ASP A 48 76.82 50.02 0.10
N LEU A 49 78.14 50.11 -0.13
CA LEU A 49 79.17 50.98 0.47
C LEU A 49 79.17 51.33 1.98
N LEU A 50 78.20 50.92 2.83
CA LEU A 50 78.01 51.48 4.18
C LEU A 50 77.40 50.56 5.26
N MET A 51 77.22 49.25 5.08
CA MET A 51 76.68 48.38 6.15
C MET A 51 77.41 47.03 6.24
N GLN A 52 77.81 46.63 7.45
CA GLN A 52 78.77 45.52 7.69
C GLN A 52 78.28 44.44 8.69
N ASP A 53 76.97 44.41 9.02
CA ASP A 53 76.43 43.51 10.06
C ASP A 53 75.26 42.60 9.59
N THR A 54 75.06 42.37 8.29
CA THR A 54 74.10 41.38 7.76
C THR A 54 74.78 40.38 6.82
N GLU A 55 74.25 39.15 6.71
CA GLU A 55 74.75 38.15 5.76
C GLU A 55 74.71 38.73 4.35
N THR A 56 75.84 38.67 3.65
CA THR A 56 76.00 39.30 2.33
C THR A 56 75.52 38.35 1.24
N CYS A 57 74.67 38.84 0.33
CA CYS A 57 74.25 38.07 -0.83
C CYS A 57 75.44 37.87 -1.78
N THR A 58 75.72 36.62 -2.16
CA THR A 58 76.79 36.23 -3.08
C THR A 58 76.40 36.41 -4.55
N GLY A 59 75.10 36.40 -4.86
CA GLY A 59 74.57 36.37 -6.23
C GLY A 59 74.60 34.98 -6.88
N GLU A 60 75.06 33.96 -6.15
CA GLU A 60 75.04 32.56 -6.56
C GLU A 60 73.89 31.77 -5.92
N GLU A 61 73.08 32.41 -5.07
CA GLU A 61 71.88 31.82 -4.47
C GLU A 61 70.94 31.31 -5.55
N LYS A 62 70.35 30.14 -5.29
CA LYS A 62 69.50 29.46 -6.26
C LYS A 62 68.06 29.43 -5.77
N LEU A 63 67.13 29.81 -6.64
CA LEU A 63 65.69 29.80 -6.34
C LEU A 63 65.18 28.40 -5.94
N GLU A 64 65.81 27.34 -6.44
CA GLU A 64 65.53 25.95 -6.04
C GLU A 64 65.77 25.65 -4.55
N CYS A 65 66.58 26.47 -3.86
CA CYS A 65 66.81 26.33 -2.42
C CYS A 65 65.74 27.02 -1.57
N LEU A 66 64.87 27.84 -2.16
CA LEU A 66 63.82 28.52 -1.42
C LEU A 66 62.71 27.52 -1.01
N PRO A 67 62.15 27.66 0.20
CA PRO A 67 60.94 26.95 0.58
C PRO A 67 59.78 27.27 -0.38
N GLY A 68 58.97 26.27 -0.71
CA GLY A 68 57.83 26.43 -1.62
C GLY A 68 56.81 27.52 -1.21
N HIS A 69 56.72 27.90 0.07
CA HIS A 69 55.80 28.97 0.52
C HIS A 69 56.32 30.36 0.17
N LEU A 70 57.62 30.49 -0.07
CA LEU A 70 58.26 31.73 -0.51
C LEU A 70 58.32 31.81 -2.03
N PHE A 71 58.65 30.69 -2.69
CA PHE A 71 58.70 30.64 -4.15
C PHE A 71 58.44 29.24 -4.70
N GLU A 72 57.48 29.13 -5.63
CA GLU A 72 57.17 27.89 -6.32
C GLU A 72 57.96 27.81 -7.64
N MET A 73 58.80 26.78 -7.79
CA MET A 73 59.56 26.54 -9.02
C MET A 73 58.67 26.05 -10.19
N GLY A 74 57.47 25.54 -9.89
CA GLY A 74 56.51 25.06 -10.88
C GLY A 74 55.74 26.19 -11.56
N MET A 75 55.10 25.88 -12.69
CA MET A 75 54.28 26.86 -13.39
C MET A 75 52.94 27.06 -12.65
N THR A 76 52.81 28.17 -11.92
CA THR A 76 51.54 28.53 -11.28
C THR A 76 50.49 28.94 -12.31
N GLY A 77 49.21 28.81 -11.97
CA GLY A 77 48.09 29.29 -12.79
C GLY A 77 48.20 30.78 -13.18
N HIS A 78 48.73 31.61 -12.29
CA HIS A 78 48.98 33.03 -12.58
C HIS A 78 50.11 33.22 -13.58
N SER A 79 51.25 32.53 -13.40
CA SER A 79 52.38 32.58 -14.33
C SER A 79 51.97 32.08 -15.72
N TYR A 80 51.18 31.01 -15.79
CA TYR A 80 50.65 30.48 -17.04
C TYR A 80 49.68 31.45 -17.73
N SER A 81 48.82 32.11 -16.95
CA SER A 81 47.91 33.13 -17.46
C SER A 81 48.68 34.34 -18.05
N ILE A 82 49.75 34.79 -17.39
CA ILE A 82 50.62 35.87 -17.88
C ILE A 82 51.31 35.44 -19.18
N HIS A 83 51.83 34.21 -19.23
CA HIS A 83 52.44 33.65 -20.44
C HIS A 83 51.46 33.72 -21.63
N ASN A 84 50.24 33.20 -21.45
CA ASN A 84 49.22 33.24 -22.49
C ASN A 84 48.82 34.68 -22.85
N ALA A 85 48.74 35.60 -21.89
CA ALA A 85 48.42 37.01 -22.13
C ALA A 85 49.46 37.70 -23.03
N VAL A 86 50.75 37.43 -22.82
CA VAL A 86 51.82 37.96 -23.70
C VAL A 86 51.66 37.43 -25.12
N PHE A 87 51.36 36.14 -25.29
CA PHE A 87 51.10 35.56 -26.60
C PHE A 87 49.85 36.13 -27.28
N VAL A 88 48.77 36.37 -26.53
CA VAL A 88 47.56 37.06 -27.04
C VAL A 88 47.94 38.41 -27.64
N VAL A 89 48.73 39.23 -26.94
CA VAL A 89 49.17 40.52 -27.46
C VAL A 89 50.07 40.36 -28.69
N ALA A 90 51.02 39.43 -28.65
CA ALA A 90 51.92 39.16 -29.77
C ALA A 90 51.15 38.72 -31.04
N HIS A 91 50.19 37.81 -30.89
CA HIS A 91 49.32 37.36 -31.98
C HIS A 91 48.44 38.50 -32.52
N ALA A 92 47.93 39.38 -31.66
CA ALA A 92 47.14 40.53 -32.08
C ALA A 92 47.99 41.51 -32.92
N LEU A 93 49.20 41.82 -32.46
CA LEU A 93 50.14 42.67 -33.20
C LEU A 93 50.57 42.03 -34.52
N HIS A 94 50.81 40.71 -34.53
CA HIS A 94 51.13 39.97 -35.74
C HIS A 94 49.98 39.96 -36.75
N ALA A 95 48.74 39.81 -36.29
CA ALA A 95 47.55 39.89 -37.13
C ALA A 95 47.38 41.28 -37.75
N ILE A 96 47.59 42.34 -36.97
CA ILE A 96 47.58 43.74 -37.47
C ILE A 96 48.65 43.95 -38.55
N TYR A 97 49.88 43.50 -38.29
CA TYR A 97 50.99 43.61 -39.23
C TYR A 97 50.70 42.87 -40.54
N SER A 98 50.23 41.62 -40.43
CA SER A 98 49.90 40.77 -41.57
C SER A 98 48.73 41.32 -42.40
N PHE A 99 47.70 41.83 -41.75
CA PHE A 99 46.54 42.46 -42.40
C PHE A 99 46.96 43.69 -43.22
N ARG A 100 47.82 44.55 -42.66
CA ARG A 100 48.29 45.77 -43.36
C ARG A 100 49.33 45.49 -44.45
N SER A 101 50.17 44.48 -44.25
CA SER A 101 51.14 44.01 -45.26
C SER A 101 50.43 43.51 -46.54
N LYS A 102 49.34 42.76 -46.40
CA LYS A 102 48.52 42.30 -47.55
C LYS A 102 47.82 43.44 -48.31
N HIS A 103 47.56 44.57 -47.65
CA HIS A 103 46.87 45.71 -48.26
C HIS A 103 47.78 46.84 -48.78
N ARG A 104 49.09 46.79 -48.51
CA ARG A 104 50.07 47.76 -49.04
C ARG A 104 51.33 47.07 -49.57
N ALA A 105 51.26 46.58 -50.80
CA ALA A 105 52.44 46.31 -51.62
C ALA A 105 53.01 47.65 -52.14
N GLY A 106 53.69 48.41 -51.27
CA GLY A 106 54.24 49.72 -51.64
C GLY A 106 54.71 50.56 -50.46
N ASP A 107 55.94 50.31 -50.04
CA ASP A 107 56.90 51.27 -49.48
C ASP A 107 56.43 52.25 -48.39
N LYS A 108 56.47 51.78 -47.13
CA LYS A 108 56.89 52.53 -45.91
C LYS A 108 56.89 51.55 -44.72
N ARG A 109 58.03 51.39 -44.03
CA ARG A 109 58.14 50.58 -42.80
C ARG A 109 57.13 51.09 -41.76
N PHE A 110 56.15 50.27 -41.41
CA PHE A 110 55.19 50.57 -40.36
C PHE A 110 55.94 50.66 -39.01
N GLN A 111 55.85 51.81 -38.33
CA GLN A 111 56.30 51.95 -36.95
C GLN A 111 55.14 51.62 -36.01
N LEU A 112 55.38 50.75 -35.03
CA LEU A 112 54.38 50.33 -34.03
C LEU A 112 53.76 51.51 -33.25
N GLN A 113 54.43 52.67 -33.26
CA GLN A 113 54.10 53.89 -32.53
C GLN A 113 52.85 54.62 -33.08
N ASP A 114 52.41 54.31 -34.31
CA ASP A 114 51.21 54.92 -34.92
C ASP A 114 49.90 54.14 -34.63
N LEU A 115 49.95 53.09 -33.80
CA LEU A 115 48.81 52.22 -33.53
C LEU A 115 47.83 52.86 -32.53
N GLN A 116 46.57 53.04 -32.94
CA GLN A 116 45.53 53.55 -32.05
C GLN A 116 44.95 52.42 -31.16
N PRO A 117 44.65 52.66 -29.87
CA PRO A 117 44.16 51.62 -28.95
C PRO A 117 42.92 50.86 -29.43
N TRP A 118 41.97 51.55 -30.08
CA TRP A 118 40.76 50.92 -30.64
C TRP A 118 41.07 49.94 -31.77
N GLN A 119 42.16 50.15 -32.52
CA GLN A 119 42.59 49.24 -33.58
C GLN A 119 43.09 47.94 -32.97
N LEU A 120 43.87 48.01 -31.88
CA LEU A 120 44.34 46.82 -31.17
C LEU A 120 43.17 46.06 -30.52
N HIS A 121 42.22 46.78 -29.92
CA HIS A 121 41.09 46.17 -29.24
C HIS A 121 40.25 45.26 -30.15
N TYR A 122 40.04 45.66 -31.41
CA TYR A 122 39.30 44.84 -32.38
C TYR A 122 39.97 43.47 -32.63
N PHE A 123 41.30 43.44 -32.79
CA PHE A 123 42.04 42.19 -32.99
C PHE A 123 42.14 41.34 -31.72
N LEU A 124 42.18 41.96 -30.54
CA LEU A 124 42.17 41.24 -29.26
C LEU A 124 40.85 40.49 -29.02
N GLN A 125 39.72 41.05 -29.45
CA GLN A 125 38.40 40.41 -29.26
C GLN A 125 38.22 39.11 -30.05
N GLY A 126 38.80 39.03 -31.26
CA GLY A 126 38.64 37.90 -32.18
C GLY A 126 39.79 36.89 -32.14
N ILE A 127 40.60 36.89 -31.08
CA ILE A 127 41.78 36.02 -31.03
C ILE A 127 41.41 34.57 -30.77
N LEU A 128 41.97 33.71 -31.61
CA LEU A 128 41.89 32.26 -31.52
C LEU A 128 43.22 31.69 -32.00
N PHE A 129 43.98 31.07 -31.09
CA PHE A 129 45.22 30.39 -31.44
C PHE A 129 45.48 29.23 -30.48
N ASN A 130 46.31 28.29 -30.90
CA ASN A 130 46.81 27.25 -30.02
C ASN A 130 48.13 27.73 -29.41
N ASN A 131 48.25 27.68 -28.10
CA ASN A 131 49.49 27.98 -27.41
C ASN A 131 50.54 26.88 -27.63
N SER A 132 51.74 27.08 -27.07
CA SER A 132 52.87 26.17 -27.18
C SER A 132 52.57 24.73 -26.74
N GLU A 133 51.56 24.54 -25.89
CA GLU A 133 51.15 23.24 -25.32
C GLU A 133 49.88 22.67 -25.99
N GLY A 134 49.51 23.23 -27.15
CA GLY A 134 48.38 22.76 -27.95
C GLY A 134 47.00 23.15 -27.41
N GLU A 135 46.91 24.03 -26.42
CA GLU A 135 45.63 24.51 -25.89
C GLU A 135 45.10 25.69 -26.68
N THR A 136 43.82 25.64 -26.99
CA THR A 136 43.13 26.71 -27.70
C THR A 136 42.81 27.86 -26.76
N VAL A 137 43.49 28.99 -26.96
CA VAL A 137 43.28 30.24 -26.23
C VAL A 137 42.23 31.07 -26.98
N SER A 138 41.11 31.36 -26.33
CA SER A 138 40.04 32.18 -26.88
C SER A 138 39.23 32.89 -25.79
N PHE A 139 38.53 33.96 -26.18
CA PHE A 139 37.60 34.67 -25.31
C PHE A 139 36.16 34.20 -25.53
N ASN A 140 35.37 34.13 -24.47
CA ASN A 140 33.93 33.86 -24.54
C ASN A 140 33.15 35.14 -24.95
N GLU A 141 31.82 35.02 -25.10
CA GLU A 141 30.96 36.16 -25.47
C GLU A 141 30.99 37.31 -24.44
N LYS A 142 31.32 37.00 -23.18
CA LYS A 142 31.48 37.97 -22.08
C LYS A 142 32.89 38.58 -22.02
N ARG A 143 33.78 38.23 -22.95
CA ARG A 143 35.20 38.64 -23.02
C ARG A 143 36.06 38.11 -21.88
N GLU A 144 35.65 37.00 -21.28
CA GLU A 144 36.45 36.25 -20.31
C GLU A 144 37.24 35.18 -21.05
N LEU A 145 38.44 34.88 -20.55
CA LEU A 145 39.25 33.79 -21.11
C LEU A 145 38.53 32.47 -20.89
N ARG A 146 38.35 31.67 -21.94
CA ARG A 146 37.85 30.30 -21.81
C ARG A 146 38.94 29.46 -21.14
N GLY A 147 38.68 29.03 -19.90
CA GLY A 147 39.61 28.27 -19.08
C GLY A 147 38.91 27.66 -17.87
N GLY A 148 39.33 26.45 -17.53
CA GLY A 148 38.84 25.71 -16.38
C GLY A 148 39.57 26.02 -15.07
N PHE A 149 39.26 25.23 -14.05
CA PHE A 149 40.01 25.19 -12.79
C PHE A 149 40.68 23.84 -12.61
N ASP A 150 41.82 23.83 -11.97
CA ASP A 150 42.46 22.61 -11.49
C ASP A 150 42.09 22.38 -10.03
N ILE A 151 41.72 21.15 -9.70
CA ILE A 151 41.47 20.72 -8.33
C ILE A 151 42.80 20.24 -7.77
N THR A 152 43.27 20.88 -6.70
CA THR A 152 44.55 20.54 -6.08
C THR A 152 44.36 20.08 -4.65
N ASN A 153 45.16 19.10 -4.26
CA ASN A 153 45.29 18.64 -2.89
C ASN A 153 46.63 19.16 -2.32
N MET A 154 46.55 20.00 -1.30
CA MET A 154 47.68 20.58 -0.60
C MET A 154 47.97 19.75 0.65
N ILE A 155 49.16 19.15 0.71
CA ILE A 155 49.61 18.30 1.81
C ILE A 155 50.71 19.03 2.56
N THR A 156 50.49 19.36 3.83
CA THR A 156 51.51 19.94 4.71
C THR A 156 52.18 18.84 5.54
N PHE A 157 53.49 18.71 5.37
CA PHE A 157 54.35 17.78 6.08
C PHE A 157 54.75 18.33 7.47
N PRO A 158 55.19 17.46 8.41
CA PRO A 158 55.59 17.88 9.76
C PRO A 158 56.76 18.88 9.80
N ASN A 159 57.61 18.90 8.79
CA ASN A 159 58.72 19.84 8.60
C ASN A 159 58.25 21.23 8.09
N LYS A 160 56.94 21.50 8.05
CA LYS A 160 56.30 22.70 7.48
C LYS A 160 56.49 22.88 5.97
N SER A 161 57.06 21.92 5.25
CA SER A 161 56.98 21.92 3.79
C SER A 161 55.57 21.52 3.37
N PHE A 162 55.14 21.98 2.20
CA PHE A 162 53.90 21.51 1.59
C PHE A 162 54.16 21.05 0.17
N LEU A 163 53.30 20.15 -0.28
CA LEU A 163 53.26 19.68 -1.66
C LEU A 163 51.84 19.91 -2.16
N GLN A 164 51.73 20.52 -3.32
CA GLN A 164 50.46 20.69 -4.02
C GLN A 164 50.44 19.74 -5.21
N MET A 165 49.43 18.87 -5.24
CA MET A 165 49.25 17.93 -6.34
C MET A 165 47.91 18.17 -7.01
N LYS A 166 47.90 18.18 -8.34
CA LYS A 166 46.68 18.24 -9.13
C LYS A 166 45.98 16.88 -9.06
N VAL A 167 44.78 16.87 -8.50
CA VAL A 167 43.94 15.67 -8.29
C VAL A 167 42.68 15.70 -9.16
N GLY A 168 42.48 16.75 -9.95
CA GLY A 168 41.32 16.87 -10.81
C GLY A 168 41.30 18.15 -11.62
N ARG A 169 40.23 18.33 -12.39
CA ARG A 169 39.96 19.51 -13.22
C ARG A 169 38.47 19.78 -13.31
N VAL A 170 38.14 21.04 -13.54
CA VAL A 170 36.80 21.54 -13.84
C VAL A 170 36.89 22.26 -15.17
N ASP A 171 36.21 21.76 -16.18
CA ASP A 171 36.18 22.37 -17.51
C ASP A 171 34.74 22.76 -17.87
N PRO A 172 34.40 24.06 -17.87
CA PRO A 172 33.04 24.51 -18.16
C PRO A 172 32.63 24.28 -19.63
N ASP A 173 33.58 24.09 -20.55
CA ASP A 173 33.32 23.89 -21.98
C ASP A 173 33.33 22.40 -22.40
N ALA A 174 33.55 21.48 -21.46
CA ALA A 174 33.57 20.04 -21.72
C ALA A 174 32.15 19.45 -21.91
N LEU A 175 32.09 18.26 -22.51
CA LEU A 175 30.84 17.51 -22.70
C LEU A 175 30.20 17.12 -21.36
N GLU A 176 28.89 16.90 -21.35
CA GLU A 176 28.17 16.41 -20.16
C GLU A 176 28.83 15.12 -19.63
N GLY A 177 29.27 15.16 -18.37
CA GLY A 177 30.01 14.06 -17.72
C GLY A 177 31.52 14.27 -17.63
N GLU A 178 32.11 15.20 -18.39
CA GLU A 178 33.55 15.52 -18.33
C GLU A 178 33.85 16.91 -17.74
N ALA A 179 32.81 17.68 -17.43
CA ALA A 179 32.94 19.03 -16.88
C ALA A 179 33.59 19.09 -15.48
N PHE A 180 33.49 18.01 -14.71
CA PHE A 180 34.14 17.89 -13.40
C PHE A 180 34.76 16.50 -13.28
N VAL A 181 36.09 16.46 -13.17
CA VAL A 181 36.85 15.21 -13.03
C VAL A 181 37.70 15.32 -11.78
N ILE A 182 37.55 14.36 -10.86
CA ILE A 182 38.39 14.23 -9.68
C ILE A 182 38.87 12.79 -9.57
N HIS A 183 40.16 12.61 -9.31
CA HIS A 183 40.82 11.33 -9.13
C HIS A 183 40.95 11.09 -7.63
N GLU A 184 39.93 10.43 -7.05
CA GLU A 184 39.87 10.17 -5.61
C GLU A 184 41.05 9.35 -5.10
N ASP A 185 41.59 8.47 -5.93
CA ASP A 185 42.78 7.64 -5.67
C ASP A 185 44.06 8.47 -5.49
N MET A 186 44.11 9.69 -6.04
CA MET A 186 45.24 10.61 -5.90
C MET A 186 45.13 11.50 -4.65
N ILE A 187 43.99 11.49 -3.95
CA ILE A 187 43.76 12.34 -2.78
C ILE A 187 44.37 11.70 -1.53
N VAL A 188 45.43 12.32 -1.01
CA VAL A 188 46.03 11.96 0.27
C VAL A 188 45.28 12.63 1.42
N TRP A 189 44.67 11.82 2.27
CA TRP A 189 44.00 12.25 3.49
C TRP A 189 44.96 12.34 4.69
N HIS A 190 44.58 13.13 5.70
CA HIS A 190 45.36 13.22 6.93
C HIS A 190 45.31 11.89 7.69
N ARG A 191 46.44 11.44 8.28
CA ARG A 191 46.59 10.14 8.97
C ARG A 191 45.58 9.86 10.10
N GLY A 192 44.90 10.90 10.60
CA GLY A 192 43.83 10.75 11.60
C GLY A 192 42.49 10.28 11.04
N PHE A 193 42.30 10.34 9.71
CA PHE A 193 41.17 9.77 9.02
C PHE A 193 41.63 8.41 8.45
N ASN A 194 41.19 7.31 9.04
CA ASN A 194 41.52 5.95 8.61
C ASN A 194 40.80 5.61 7.28
N GLU A 195 41.22 6.22 6.17
CA GLU A 195 40.70 6.02 4.80
C GLU A 195 39.19 6.26 4.58
N VAL A 196 38.41 6.53 5.63
CA VAL A 196 36.98 6.87 5.54
C VAL A 196 36.84 8.38 5.36
N ILE A 197 36.23 8.76 4.24
CA ILE A 197 35.88 10.15 3.90
C ILE A 197 34.99 10.72 5.02
N PRO A 198 35.32 11.88 5.62
CA PRO A 198 34.49 12.48 6.65
C PRO A 198 33.17 12.97 6.04
N LEU A 199 32.06 12.34 6.46
CA LEU A 199 30.72 12.81 6.11
C LEU A 199 30.33 13.97 7.04
N SER A 200 29.95 15.11 6.44
CA SER A 200 29.46 16.28 7.18
C SER A 200 27.96 16.16 7.47
N LEU A 201 27.57 15.17 8.28
CA LEU A 201 26.18 14.92 8.67
C LEU A 201 25.89 15.50 10.05
N CYS A 202 24.70 16.07 10.23
CA CYS A 202 24.25 16.58 11.52
C CYS A 202 23.70 15.47 12.43
N ASN A 203 23.04 14.47 11.85
CA ASN A 203 22.46 13.33 12.56
C ASN A 203 22.61 12.08 11.67
N ASP A 204 22.48 10.91 12.29
CA ASP A 204 22.42 9.64 11.56
C ASP A 204 21.09 9.53 10.78
N HIS A 205 21.11 8.68 9.75
CA HIS A 205 19.94 8.41 8.92
C HIS A 205 18.84 7.68 9.70
N CYS A 206 17.57 7.96 9.36
CA CYS A 206 16.44 7.26 9.97
C CYS A 206 16.23 5.88 9.36
N HIS A 207 16.22 4.83 10.18
CA HIS A 207 15.92 3.48 9.71
C HIS A 207 14.45 3.28 9.31
N PRO A 208 14.13 2.30 8.43
CA PRO A 208 12.78 1.92 8.06
C PRO A 208 11.86 1.77 9.27
N GLY A 209 10.59 2.16 9.10
CA GLY A 209 9.61 2.26 10.17
C GLY A 209 9.58 3.63 10.88
N ASN A 210 10.54 4.49 10.57
CA ASN A 210 10.58 5.88 11.03
C ASN A 210 10.53 6.87 9.87
N GLN A 211 10.06 8.07 10.19
CA GLN A 211 10.10 9.26 9.34
C GLN A 211 10.95 10.35 9.98
N LYS A 212 11.47 11.25 9.15
CA LYS A 212 12.16 12.44 9.60
C LYS A 212 11.20 13.39 10.29
N LYS A 213 11.61 13.87 11.45
CA LYS A 213 10.90 14.89 12.20
C LYS A 213 11.85 16.05 12.46
N LYS A 214 11.49 17.23 11.98
CA LYS A 214 12.25 18.45 12.22
C LYS A 214 12.45 18.66 13.73
N LYS A 215 13.71 18.91 14.14
CA LYS A 215 14.03 19.35 15.49
C LYS A 215 13.79 20.85 15.60
N GLU A 216 12.93 21.26 16.51
CA GLU A 216 12.69 22.68 16.76
C GLU A 216 13.97 23.33 17.33
N GLY A 217 14.35 24.49 16.78
CA GLY A 217 15.54 25.24 17.19
C GLY A 217 16.84 24.89 16.46
N GLU A 218 16.90 23.80 15.67
CA GLU A 218 18.09 23.40 14.92
C GLU A 218 18.03 23.82 13.43
N LYS A 219 19.15 23.63 12.70
CA LYS A 219 19.24 23.90 11.24
C LYS A 219 18.40 22.90 10.44
N PHE A 220 18.04 23.24 9.21
CA PHE A 220 17.15 22.41 8.37
C PHE A 220 17.68 20.99 8.09
N CYS A 221 19.01 20.81 8.06
CA CYS A 221 19.65 19.51 7.86
C CYS A 221 19.66 18.65 9.13
N CYS A 222 19.23 19.20 10.27
CA CYS A 222 19.21 18.51 11.54
C CYS A 222 17.79 18.09 11.90
N TYR A 223 17.58 16.79 12.01
CA TYR A 223 16.28 16.17 12.28
C TYR A 223 16.43 15.03 13.28
N GLY A 224 15.30 14.61 13.85
CA GLY A 224 15.18 13.38 14.62
C GLY A 224 14.38 12.35 13.84
N CYS A 225 14.46 11.10 14.27
CA CYS A 225 13.65 10.01 13.71
C CYS A 225 12.44 9.77 14.61
N ALA A 226 11.25 9.82 14.03
CA ALA A 226 10.00 9.53 14.72
C ALA A 226 9.34 8.29 14.11
N PRO A 227 8.73 7.40 14.91
CA PRO A 227 8.05 6.23 14.38
C PRO A 227 6.87 6.64 13.50
N CYS A 228 6.60 5.87 12.45
CA CYS A 228 5.43 6.09 11.60
C CYS A 228 4.13 6.03 12.42
N PRO A 229 3.08 6.79 12.04
CA PRO A 229 1.75 6.70 12.65
C PRO A 229 1.07 5.35 12.35
N GLU A 230 -0.10 5.09 12.94
CA GLU A 230 -0.85 3.85 12.66
C GLU A 230 -1.38 3.81 11.21
N GLY A 231 -1.28 2.64 10.56
CA GLY A 231 -1.69 2.47 9.16
C GLY A 231 -0.65 2.89 8.11
N GLU A 232 0.48 3.45 8.54
CA GLU A 232 1.54 3.97 7.66
C GLU A 232 2.87 3.25 7.90
N ILE A 233 3.69 3.18 6.85
CA ILE A 233 4.99 2.52 6.83
C ILE A 233 6.07 3.40 6.21
N SER A 234 7.32 3.05 6.50
CA SER A 234 8.51 3.57 5.84
C SER A 234 9.41 2.39 5.50
N ASN A 235 9.67 2.15 4.22
CA ASN A 235 10.41 0.98 3.72
C ASN A 235 11.85 1.29 3.28
N GLN A 236 12.25 2.56 3.32
CA GLN A 236 13.58 3.03 2.90
C GLN A 236 14.25 3.75 4.07
N ASP A 237 15.58 3.73 4.07
CA ASP A 237 16.36 4.58 4.98
C ASP A 237 16.14 6.06 4.64
N ASP A 238 16.06 6.87 5.68
CA ASP A 238 16.05 8.33 5.65
C ASP A 238 14.85 8.97 4.92
N MET A 239 13.69 8.31 4.97
CA MET A 239 12.42 8.83 4.43
C MET A 239 11.92 10.08 5.16
N ASN A 240 11.44 11.06 4.39
CA ASN A 240 10.85 12.28 4.93
C ASN A 240 9.51 12.01 5.61
N ASP A 241 8.61 11.29 4.93
CA ASP A 241 7.25 11.02 5.37
C ASP A 241 6.92 9.54 5.20
N CYS A 242 6.11 9.00 6.11
CA CYS A 242 5.54 7.65 5.96
C CYS A 242 4.38 7.64 4.94
N PHE A 243 4.08 6.47 4.39
CA PHE A 243 2.98 6.30 3.44
C PHE A 243 2.06 5.14 3.83
N ARG A 244 0.80 5.19 3.39
CA ARG A 244 -0.20 4.16 3.70
C ARG A 244 -0.06 2.94 2.81
N CYS A 245 -0.25 1.77 3.38
CA CYS A 245 -0.34 0.51 2.62
C CYS A 245 -1.56 0.50 1.68
N PRO A 246 -1.47 -0.21 0.54
CA PRO A 246 -2.64 -0.51 -0.30
C PRO A 246 -3.75 -1.22 0.49
N LYS A 247 -5.02 -1.07 0.09
CA LYS A 247 -6.19 -1.57 0.86
C LYS A 247 -6.17 -3.07 1.19
N ALA A 248 -5.56 -3.89 0.33
CA ALA A 248 -5.44 -5.34 0.51
C ALA A 248 -4.36 -5.73 1.53
N GLN A 249 -3.52 -4.78 1.94
CA GLN A 249 -2.37 -5.01 2.79
C GLN A 249 -2.49 -4.20 4.09
N TYR A 250 -1.72 -4.61 5.10
CA TYR A 250 -1.62 -3.94 6.39
C TYR A 250 -0.15 -3.79 6.81
N PRO A 251 0.19 -2.76 7.62
CA PRO A 251 1.55 -2.59 8.12
C PRO A 251 2.01 -3.75 8.99
N ASN A 252 3.26 -4.20 8.82
CA ASN A 252 3.88 -5.10 9.79
C ASN A 252 4.11 -4.38 11.14
N LYS A 253 4.37 -5.16 12.20
CA LYS A 253 4.58 -4.63 13.56
C LYS A 253 5.68 -3.56 13.66
N ASN A 254 6.70 -3.67 12.80
CA ASN A 254 7.83 -2.74 12.76
C ASN A 254 7.62 -1.56 11.80
N LYS A 255 6.46 -1.49 11.12
CA LYS A 255 6.09 -0.46 10.11
C LYS A 255 7.09 -0.31 8.95
N THR A 256 7.79 -1.38 8.62
CA THR A 256 8.79 -1.42 7.53
C THR A 256 8.24 -1.96 6.22
N ALA A 257 7.17 -2.75 6.28
CA ALA A 257 6.62 -3.43 5.11
C ALA A 257 5.09 -3.59 5.21
N CYS A 258 4.45 -3.69 4.05
CA CYS A 258 3.03 -4.03 3.94
C CYS A 258 2.90 -5.55 3.76
N ILE A 259 2.03 -6.17 4.57
CA ILE A 259 1.72 -7.61 4.55
C ILE A 259 0.33 -7.79 3.95
N GLU A 260 0.14 -8.79 3.09
CA GLU A 260 -1.18 -9.15 2.54
C GLU A 260 -2.13 -9.62 3.65
N LYS A 261 -3.35 -9.08 3.65
CA LYS A 261 -4.39 -9.54 4.58
C LYS A 261 -4.86 -10.94 4.19
N THR A 262 -5.16 -11.77 5.18
CA THR A 262 -5.69 -13.12 4.95
C THR A 262 -7.21 -13.07 4.71
N MET A 263 -7.71 -13.89 3.79
CA MET A 263 -9.15 -13.99 3.54
C MET A 263 -9.80 -14.90 4.59
N THR A 264 -10.83 -14.41 5.28
CA THR A 264 -11.58 -15.21 6.26
C THR A 264 -13.04 -15.38 5.87
N PHE A 265 -13.50 -16.63 5.86
CA PHE A 265 -14.87 -17.06 5.58
C PHE A 265 -15.22 -18.29 6.43
N LEU A 266 -16.51 -18.64 6.55
CA LEU A 266 -16.96 -19.82 7.30
C LEU A 266 -16.63 -21.11 6.51
N SER A 267 -15.46 -21.68 6.77
CA SER A 267 -14.92 -22.81 5.99
C SER A 267 -15.43 -24.17 6.49
N TYR A 268 -15.45 -25.16 5.60
CA TYR A 268 -15.67 -26.56 5.98
C TYR A 268 -14.51 -27.16 6.77
N GLU A 269 -13.36 -26.50 6.81
CA GLU A 269 -12.15 -26.99 7.45
C GLU A 269 -12.04 -26.57 8.93
N GLU A 270 -12.78 -25.54 9.35
CA GLU A 270 -12.75 -25.06 10.72
C GLU A 270 -13.77 -25.78 11.61
N PRO A 271 -13.50 -25.94 12.92
CA PRO A 271 -14.33 -26.76 13.81
C PRO A 271 -15.79 -26.31 13.88
N LEU A 272 -16.04 -25.00 13.79
CA LEU A 272 -17.39 -24.44 13.75
C LEU A 272 -18.14 -24.87 12.49
N GLY A 273 -17.52 -24.77 11.31
CA GLY A 273 -18.14 -25.18 10.05
C GLY A 273 -18.41 -26.68 9.98
N ILE A 274 -17.46 -27.51 10.43
CA ILE A 274 -17.63 -28.97 10.55
C ILE A 274 -18.82 -29.31 11.45
N SER A 275 -18.91 -28.65 12.61
CA SER A 275 -19.99 -28.90 13.57
C SER A 275 -21.37 -28.57 12.98
N LEU A 276 -21.52 -27.41 12.32
CA LEU A 276 -22.80 -26.99 11.73
C LEU A 276 -23.20 -27.88 10.55
N ALA A 277 -22.27 -28.22 9.66
CA ALA A 277 -22.52 -29.11 8.53
C ALA A 277 -22.92 -30.52 8.99
N SER A 278 -22.24 -31.07 10.01
CA SER A 278 -22.57 -32.39 10.56
C SER A 278 -23.97 -32.44 11.17
N VAL A 279 -24.37 -31.40 11.91
CA VAL A 279 -25.72 -31.27 12.48
C VAL A 279 -26.77 -31.15 11.38
N ALA A 280 -26.53 -30.33 10.35
CA ALA A 280 -27.42 -30.17 9.21
C ALA A 280 -27.67 -31.50 8.47
N LEU A 281 -26.60 -32.25 8.16
CA LEU A 281 -26.69 -33.56 7.51
C LEU A 281 -27.38 -34.60 8.40
N SER A 282 -27.10 -34.60 9.70
CA SER A 282 -27.75 -35.50 10.65
C SER A 282 -29.27 -35.26 10.70
N LEU A 283 -29.69 -34.00 10.78
CA LEU A 283 -31.11 -33.62 10.78
C LEU A 283 -31.79 -33.91 9.43
N PHE A 284 -31.09 -33.73 8.32
CA PHE A 284 -31.55 -34.14 7.00
C PHE A 284 -31.84 -35.65 6.95
N LEU A 285 -30.92 -36.49 7.42
CA LEU A 285 -31.08 -37.95 7.45
C LEU A 285 -32.25 -38.37 8.37
N ILE A 286 -32.36 -37.77 9.55
CA ILE A 286 -33.49 -38.02 10.47
C ILE A 286 -34.81 -37.66 9.80
N THR A 287 -34.89 -36.52 9.12
CA THR A 287 -36.10 -36.07 8.43
C THR A 287 -36.47 -36.98 7.27
N ALA A 288 -35.48 -37.44 6.49
CA ALA A 288 -35.68 -38.41 5.41
C ALA A 288 -36.21 -39.75 5.95
N LEU A 289 -35.70 -40.22 7.09
CA LEU A 289 -36.18 -41.42 7.77
C LEU A 289 -37.64 -41.26 8.25
N VAL A 290 -37.97 -40.11 8.85
CA VAL A 290 -39.36 -39.79 9.24
C VAL A 290 -40.27 -39.76 8.01
N LEU A 291 -39.87 -39.11 6.92
CA LEU A 291 -40.63 -39.11 5.67
C LEU A 291 -40.84 -40.54 5.14
N GLY A 292 -39.81 -41.38 5.15
CA GLY A 292 -39.89 -42.80 4.78
C GLY A 292 -40.90 -43.59 5.62
N ILE A 293 -40.95 -43.35 6.94
CA ILE A 293 -41.94 -43.96 7.84
C ILE A 293 -43.36 -43.53 7.45
N PHE A 294 -43.59 -42.23 7.23
CA PHE A 294 -44.91 -41.70 6.84
C PHE A 294 -45.37 -42.18 5.45
N ILE A 295 -44.44 -42.48 4.54
CA ILE A 295 -44.76 -43.09 3.24
C ILE A 295 -45.09 -44.58 3.41
N LYS A 296 -44.29 -45.32 4.17
CA LYS A 296 -44.49 -46.77 4.42
C LYS A 296 -45.82 -47.04 5.12
N TYR A 297 -46.18 -46.24 6.12
CA TYR A 297 -47.41 -46.36 6.90
C TYR A 297 -48.54 -45.45 6.40
N ARG A 298 -48.58 -45.11 5.10
CA ARG A 298 -49.56 -44.17 4.51
C ARG A 298 -51.03 -44.49 4.80
N ASP A 299 -51.36 -45.77 4.95
CA ASP A 299 -52.75 -46.22 5.13
C ASP A 299 -53.20 -46.33 6.58
N THR A 300 -52.31 -46.01 7.53
CA THR A 300 -52.69 -45.91 8.94
C THR A 300 -53.65 -44.74 9.19
N PRO A 301 -54.64 -44.89 10.09
CA PRO A 301 -55.64 -43.85 10.36
C PRO A 301 -55.02 -42.57 10.93
N ILE A 302 -53.90 -42.65 11.65
CA ILE A 302 -53.15 -41.47 12.14
C ILE A 302 -52.66 -40.61 10.95
N VAL A 303 -52.06 -41.23 9.93
CA VAL A 303 -51.54 -40.53 8.74
C VAL A 303 -52.68 -40.07 7.82
N LYS A 304 -53.76 -40.83 7.74
CA LYS A 304 -54.94 -40.47 6.93
C LYS A 304 -55.74 -39.32 7.56
N ALA A 305 -55.82 -39.24 8.88
CA ALA A 305 -56.47 -38.15 9.61
C ALA A 305 -55.66 -36.83 9.55
N ASN A 306 -54.34 -36.93 9.48
CA ASN A 306 -53.45 -35.78 9.33
C ASN A 306 -53.14 -35.52 7.86
N ASN A 307 -54.04 -34.80 7.16
CA ASN A 307 -53.96 -34.42 5.73
C ASN A 307 -52.60 -34.74 5.06
N ARG A 308 -52.54 -35.90 4.37
CA ARG A 308 -51.29 -36.52 3.90
C ARG A 308 -50.43 -35.57 3.07
N ASP A 309 -51.06 -34.82 2.17
CA ASP A 309 -50.39 -33.92 1.24
C ASP A 309 -49.66 -32.78 1.99
N LEU A 310 -50.29 -32.25 3.05
CA LEU A 310 -49.72 -31.22 3.90
C LEU A 310 -48.54 -31.74 4.74
N THR A 311 -48.69 -32.95 5.26
CA THR A 311 -47.64 -33.62 6.04
C THR A 311 -46.40 -33.88 5.18
N TYR A 312 -46.58 -34.40 3.96
CA TYR A 312 -45.47 -34.60 3.02
C TYR A 312 -44.84 -33.27 2.59
N SER A 313 -45.65 -32.25 2.30
CA SER A 313 -45.14 -30.92 1.93
C SER A 313 -44.30 -30.31 3.06
N LEU A 314 -44.74 -30.42 4.32
CA LEU A 314 -43.99 -29.95 5.48
C LEU A 314 -42.67 -30.71 5.66
N LEU A 315 -42.67 -32.04 5.59
CA LEU A 315 -41.45 -32.86 5.75
C LEU A 315 -40.44 -32.62 4.62
N VAL A 316 -40.90 -32.52 3.37
CA VAL A 316 -40.04 -32.18 2.22
C VAL A 316 -39.46 -30.77 2.39
N SER A 317 -40.26 -29.80 2.83
CA SER A 317 -39.78 -28.44 3.08
C SER A 317 -38.72 -28.42 4.20
N LEU A 318 -38.92 -29.14 5.30
CA LEU A 318 -37.93 -29.24 6.39
C LEU A 318 -36.63 -29.90 5.91
N LEU A 319 -36.72 -30.94 5.10
CA LEU A 319 -35.56 -31.60 4.49
C LEU A 319 -34.75 -30.61 3.63
N LEU A 320 -35.45 -29.82 2.80
CA LEU A 320 -34.83 -28.77 2.01
C LEU A 320 -34.29 -27.61 2.86
N CYS A 321 -34.90 -27.28 4.00
CA CYS A 321 -34.36 -26.28 4.95
C CYS A 321 -33.00 -26.71 5.50
N PHE A 322 -32.87 -27.96 5.95
CA PHE A 322 -31.59 -28.48 6.43
C PHE A 322 -30.52 -28.46 5.33
N LEU A 323 -30.87 -28.82 4.10
CA LEU A 323 -29.95 -28.75 2.97
C LEU A 323 -29.59 -27.30 2.60
N SER A 324 -30.55 -26.37 2.65
CA SER A 324 -30.33 -24.96 2.31
C SER A 324 -29.32 -24.28 3.24
N SER A 325 -29.20 -24.74 4.49
CA SER A 325 -28.19 -24.23 5.43
C SER A 325 -26.75 -24.47 4.95
N LEU A 326 -26.52 -25.49 4.10
CA LEU A 326 -25.21 -25.76 3.52
C LEU A 326 -24.81 -24.72 2.46
N LEU A 327 -25.77 -24.00 1.86
CA LEU A 327 -25.46 -22.91 0.92
C LEU A 327 -24.78 -21.72 1.61
N PHE A 328 -24.86 -21.63 2.93
CA PHE A 328 -24.22 -20.58 3.73
C PHE A 328 -22.77 -20.93 4.10
N LEU A 329 -22.32 -22.17 3.86
CA LEU A 329 -20.98 -22.67 4.20
C LEU A 329 -20.07 -22.67 2.98
N GLY A 330 -18.78 -22.41 3.21
CA GLY A 330 -17.74 -22.39 2.17
C GLY A 330 -17.51 -21.02 1.55
N GLU A 331 -16.72 -20.99 0.47
CA GLU A 331 -16.33 -19.75 -0.18
C GLU A 331 -17.53 -19.08 -0.90
N PRO A 332 -17.82 -17.80 -0.62
CA PRO A 332 -18.95 -17.10 -1.21
C PRO A 332 -18.72 -16.82 -2.71
N SER A 333 -19.19 -17.75 -3.54
CA SER A 333 -19.25 -17.55 -4.99
C SER A 333 -20.46 -16.69 -5.40
N LYS A 334 -20.42 -16.11 -6.60
CA LYS A 334 -21.55 -15.36 -7.17
C LYS A 334 -22.86 -16.15 -7.13
N VAL A 335 -22.81 -17.44 -7.47
CA VAL A 335 -23.99 -18.32 -7.47
C VAL A 335 -24.48 -18.58 -6.05
N SER A 336 -23.55 -18.82 -5.11
CA SER A 336 -23.90 -19.05 -3.71
C SER A 336 -24.63 -17.85 -3.10
N CYS A 337 -24.07 -16.64 -3.25
CA CYS A 337 -24.69 -15.41 -2.72
C CYS A 337 -26.09 -15.16 -3.30
N LEU A 338 -26.28 -15.39 -4.60
CA LEU A 338 -27.58 -15.22 -5.25
C LEU A 338 -28.65 -16.19 -4.74
N LEU A 339 -28.26 -17.44 -4.44
CA LEU A 339 -29.22 -18.49 -4.09
C LEU A 339 -29.49 -18.58 -2.59
N ARG A 340 -28.51 -18.26 -1.74
CA ARG A 340 -28.53 -18.47 -0.29
C ARG A 340 -29.80 -17.93 0.39
N GLN A 341 -29.99 -16.61 0.38
CA GLN A 341 -31.12 -15.96 1.08
C GLN A 341 -32.48 -16.23 0.42
N PRO A 342 -32.65 -16.16 -0.92
CA PRO A 342 -33.92 -16.45 -1.56
C PRO A 342 -34.38 -17.90 -1.40
N THR A 343 -33.46 -18.86 -1.53
CA THR A 343 -33.76 -20.29 -1.39
C THR A 343 -34.22 -20.59 0.04
N PHE A 344 -33.49 -20.09 1.04
CA PHE A 344 -33.91 -20.19 2.43
C PHE A 344 -35.29 -19.56 2.65
N GLY A 345 -35.50 -18.30 2.25
CA GLY A 345 -36.76 -17.59 2.47
C GLY A 345 -37.96 -18.30 1.85
N ILE A 346 -37.84 -18.78 0.61
CA ILE A 346 -38.93 -19.48 -0.09
C ILE A 346 -39.24 -20.82 0.57
N ILE A 347 -38.24 -21.68 0.79
CA ILE A 347 -38.46 -23.01 1.39
C ILE A 347 -39.05 -22.87 2.80
N PHE A 348 -38.49 -21.95 3.59
CA PHE A 348 -38.92 -21.73 4.95
C PHE A 348 -40.34 -21.16 5.01
N SER A 349 -40.74 -20.30 4.05
CA SER A 349 -42.12 -19.82 3.94
C SER A 349 -43.11 -20.95 3.68
N VAL A 350 -42.75 -21.93 2.84
CA VAL A 350 -43.59 -23.11 2.58
C VAL A 350 -43.76 -23.93 3.85
N ALA A 351 -42.69 -24.15 4.63
CA ALA A 351 -42.74 -24.88 5.89
C ALA A 351 -43.69 -24.21 6.90
N VAL A 352 -43.53 -22.91 7.16
CA VAL A 352 -44.38 -22.17 8.11
C VAL A 352 -45.83 -22.10 7.60
N SER A 353 -46.04 -21.90 6.30
CA SER A 353 -47.37 -21.89 5.68
C SER A 353 -48.08 -23.24 5.83
N CYS A 354 -47.34 -24.36 5.77
CA CYS A 354 -47.91 -25.68 6.02
C CYS A 354 -48.40 -25.80 7.48
N VAL A 355 -47.66 -25.27 8.45
CA VAL A 355 -48.07 -25.26 9.86
C VAL A 355 -49.28 -24.35 10.06
N LEU A 356 -49.29 -23.16 9.45
CA LEU A 356 -50.43 -22.23 9.49
C LEU A 356 -51.69 -22.86 8.88
N ALA A 357 -51.56 -23.46 7.70
CA ALA A 357 -52.68 -24.14 7.04
C ALA A 357 -53.21 -25.30 7.91
N LYS A 358 -52.31 -26.01 8.59
CA LYS A 358 -52.69 -27.07 9.52
C LYS A 358 -53.48 -26.52 10.72
N THR A 359 -52.98 -25.49 11.40
CA THR A 359 -53.63 -24.91 12.58
C THR A 359 -54.99 -24.29 12.25
N ILE A 360 -55.08 -23.55 11.14
CA ILE A 360 -56.35 -23.00 10.64
C ILE A 360 -57.35 -24.11 10.35
N THR A 361 -56.92 -25.21 9.71
CA THR A 361 -57.80 -26.34 9.42
C THR A 361 -58.34 -26.98 10.71
N VAL A 362 -57.52 -27.10 11.77
CA VAL A 362 -57.97 -27.60 13.09
C VAL A 362 -59.00 -26.63 13.70
N VAL A 363 -58.69 -25.33 13.76
CA VAL A 363 -59.61 -24.32 14.33
C VAL A 363 -60.95 -24.29 13.60
N LEU A 364 -60.93 -24.32 12.27
CA LEU A 364 -62.14 -24.30 11.44
C LEU A 364 -62.95 -25.59 11.54
N ALA A 365 -62.30 -26.75 11.67
CA ALA A 365 -62.99 -28.02 11.85
C ALA A 365 -63.82 -28.04 13.15
N PHE A 366 -63.33 -27.42 14.22
CA PHE A 366 -64.05 -27.28 15.49
C PHE A 366 -65.13 -26.18 15.47
N LEU A 367 -64.97 -25.12 14.70
CA LEU A 367 -66.03 -24.10 14.54
C LEU A 367 -67.16 -24.60 13.64
N ALA A 368 -66.86 -25.44 12.66
CA ALA A 368 -67.82 -25.99 11.70
C ALA A 368 -68.70 -27.13 12.25
N THR A 369 -68.44 -27.65 13.45
CA THR A 369 -69.33 -28.61 14.14
C THR A 369 -70.60 -27.95 14.71
N LYS A 370 -70.68 -26.61 14.75
CA LYS A 370 -71.96 -25.92 15.03
C LYS A 370 -72.93 -26.09 13.85
N PRO A 371 -74.16 -26.60 14.05
CA PRO A 371 -75.11 -26.85 12.97
C PRO A 371 -75.51 -25.54 12.27
N GLY A 372 -75.46 -25.49 10.93
CA GLY A 372 -75.94 -24.37 10.10
C GLY A 372 -74.88 -23.51 9.37
N SER A 373 -73.57 -23.74 9.53
CA SER A 373 -72.55 -22.89 8.89
C SER A 373 -72.25 -23.24 7.42
N SER A 374 -72.25 -22.24 6.53
CA SER A 374 -71.85 -22.36 5.11
C SER A 374 -70.38 -22.74 4.92
N MET A 375 -69.55 -22.54 5.97
CA MET A 375 -68.12 -22.81 5.99
C MET A 375 -67.76 -24.30 5.79
N ARG A 376 -68.69 -25.22 6.06
CA ARG A 376 -68.47 -26.67 5.92
C ARG A 376 -68.13 -27.12 4.48
N LYS A 377 -68.54 -26.36 3.45
CA LYS A 377 -68.21 -26.66 2.04
C LYS A 377 -66.77 -26.30 1.66
N TRP A 378 -66.13 -25.40 2.41
CA TRP A 378 -64.77 -24.91 2.13
C TRP A 378 -63.70 -25.56 3.02
N VAL A 379 -64.08 -26.14 4.15
CA VAL A 379 -63.18 -26.86 5.07
C VAL A 379 -62.68 -28.15 4.40
N GLY A 380 -61.39 -28.19 4.04
CA GLY A 380 -60.76 -29.37 3.42
C GLY A 380 -59.48 -29.05 2.65
N LYS A 381 -59.07 -29.96 1.75
CA LYS A 381 -57.82 -29.86 0.97
C LYS A 381 -57.68 -28.59 0.14
N ARG A 382 -58.78 -28.06 -0.43
CA ARG A 382 -58.76 -26.83 -1.23
C ARG A 382 -58.30 -25.62 -0.42
N LEU A 383 -58.77 -25.48 0.82
CA LEU A 383 -58.36 -24.39 1.70
C LEU A 383 -56.89 -24.52 2.11
N THR A 384 -56.46 -25.73 2.52
CA THR A 384 -55.07 -25.96 2.92
C THR A 384 -54.09 -25.64 1.78
N ASN A 385 -54.37 -26.14 0.56
CA ASN A 385 -53.51 -25.87 -0.59
C ASN A 385 -53.55 -24.39 -1.00
N SER A 386 -54.71 -23.72 -0.90
CA SER A 386 -54.81 -22.29 -1.18
C SER A 386 -53.99 -21.45 -0.21
N ILE A 387 -53.96 -21.79 1.08
CA ILE A 387 -53.15 -21.08 2.09
C ILE A 387 -51.66 -21.26 1.76
N VAL A 388 -51.21 -22.50 1.58
CA VAL A 388 -49.79 -22.77 1.29
C VAL A 388 -49.34 -22.08 0.00
N PHE A 389 -50.13 -22.19 -1.07
CA PHE A 389 -49.80 -21.58 -2.36
C PHE A 389 -49.81 -20.05 -2.33
N SER A 390 -50.81 -19.43 -1.69
CA SER A 390 -50.88 -17.97 -1.61
C SER A 390 -49.73 -17.39 -0.78
N CYS A 391 -49.41 -17.99 0.37
CA CYS A 391 -48.31 -17.52 1.21
C CYS A 391 -46.94 -17.71 0.53
N SER A 392 -46.69 -18.86 -0.10
CA SER A 392 -45.42 -19.10 -0.80
C SER A 392 -45.26 -18.24 -2.05
N LEU A 393 -46.36 -17.95 -2.76
CA LEU A 393 -46.35 -17.08 -3.93
C LEU A 393 -45.93 -15.65 -3.57
N ILE A 394 -46.44 -15.10 -2.46
CA ILE A 394 -46.05 -13.76 -1.99
C ILE A 394 -44.55 -13.72 -1.70
N GLN A 395 -44.02 -14.71 -0.97
CA GLN A 395 -42.58 -14.77 -0.68
C GLN A 395 -41.74 -14.90 -1.95
N THR A 396 -42.19 -15.72 -2.90
CA THR A 396 -41.51 -15.90 -4.19
C THR A 396 -41.47 -14.59 -4.97
N ILE A 397 -42.58 -13.84 -5.01
CA ILE A 397 -42.62 -12.52 -5.65
C ILE A 397 -41.61 -11.57 -5.00
N ILE A 398 -41.59 -11.47 -3.67
CA ILE A 398 -40.63 -10.60 -2.95
C ILE A 398 -39.18 -10.97 -3.31
N CYS A 399 -38.84 -12.27 -3.27
CA CYS A 399 -37.50 -12.75 -3.63
C CYS A 399 -37.15 -12.48 -5.09
N THR A 400 -38.09 -12.67 -6.04
CA THR A 400 -37.84 -12.39 -7.46
C THR A 400 -37.61 -10.90 -7.72
N VAL A 401 -38.39 -10.02 -7.08
CA VAL A 401 -38.19 -8.58 -7.18
C VAL A 401 -36.82 -8.19 -6.62
N TRP A 402 -36.41 -8.77 -5.48
CA TRP A 402 -35.09 -8.51 -4.90
C TRP A 402 -33.95 -8.89 -5.85
N LEU A 403 -34.01 -10.08 -6.45
CA LEU A 403 -33.00 -10.54 -7.40
C LEU A 403 -32.96 -9.70 -8.68
N MET A 404 -34.09 -9.13 -9.11
CA MET A 404 -34.14 -8.31 -10.33
C MET A 404 -33.68 -6.87 -10.11
N THR A 405 -33.91 -6.30 -8.93
CA THR A 405 -33.56 -4.89 -8.64
C THR A 405 -32.17 -4.74 -8.05
N CYS A 406 -31.87 -5.50 -6.99
CA CYS A 406 -30.64 -5.37 -6.20
C CYS A 406 -30.14 -6.78 -5.80
N PRO A 407 -29.63 -7.60 -6.74
CA PRO A 407 -29.18 -8.94 -6.44
C PRO A 407 -28.01 -8.94 -5.45
N PRO A 408 -27.95 -9.90 -4.50
CA PRO A 408 -26.79 -10.08 -3.63
C PRO A 408 -25.53 -10.40 -4.43
N PHE A 409 -24.39 -9.86 -4.02
CA PHE A 409 -23.11 -10.04 -4.69
C PHE A 409 -21.98 -10.30 -3.68
N PRO A 410 -20.92 -11.03 -4.07
CA PRO A 410 -19.76 -11.22 -3.21
C PRO A 410 -19.01 -9.90 -3.02
N ASP A 411 -18.74 -9.54 -1.78
CA ASP A 411 -18.09 -8.30 -1.38
C ASP A 411 -16.92 -8.59 -0.44
N LEU A 412 -15.89 -7.76 -0.52
CA LEU A 412 -14.67 -7.88 0.25
C LEU A 412 -14.66 -6.76 1.28
N ASP A 413 -15.00 -7.09 2.53
CA ASP A 413 -14.91 -6.11 3.61
C ASP A 413 -13.45 -6.00 4.06
N MET A 414 -12.81 -4.94 3.59
CA MET A 414 -11.41 -4.61 3.86
C MET A 414 -11.24 -3.66 5.06
N HIS A 415 -12.34 -3.19 5.67
CA HIS A 415 -12.33 -2.10 6.64
C HIS A 415 -12.62 -2.55 8.07
N SER A 416 -13.39 -3.63 8.25
CA SER A 416 -13.82 -4.06 9.59
C SER A 416 -12.71 -4.71 10.43
N LEU A 417 -11.72 -5.36 9.82
CA LEU A 417 -10.59 -5.97 10.51
C LEU A 417 -9.25 -5.52 9.89
N THR A 418 -8.28 -5.22 10.76
CA THR A 418 -6.96 -4.69 10.35
C THR A 418 -6.10 -5.76 9.67
N GLU A 419 -6.23 -7.02 10.09
CA GLU A 419 -5.37 -8.14 9.64
C GLU A 419 -6.08 -9.10 8.67
N GLU A 420 -7.42 -9.03 8.59
CA GLU A 420 -8.24 -9.98 7.83
C GLU A 420 -9.13 -9.26 6.81
N ILE A 421 -9.35 -9.87 5.66
CA ILE A 421 -10.39 -9.50 4.70
C ILE A 421 -11.54 -10.47 4.88
N ILE A 422 -12.69 -9.96 5.32
CA ILE A 422 -13.90 -10.77 5.45
C ILE A 422 -14.51 -10.88 4.04
N VAL A 423 -14.55 -12.10 3.52
CA VAL A 423 -15.28 -12.38 2.28
C VAL A 423 -16.72 -12.68 2.64
N GLN A 424 -17.63 -11.77 2.30
CA GLN A 424 -19.05 -11.89 2.65
C GLN A 424 -19.94 -11.69 1.42
N CYS A 425 -21.16 -12.20 1.48
CA CYS A 425 -22.19 -11.77 0.54
C CYS A 425 -22.74 -10.44 1.04
N ASN A 426 -22.70 -9.43 0.18
CA ASN A 426 -23.43 -8.19 0.38
C ASN A 426 -24.83 -8.36 -0.19
N GLU A 427 -25.82 -8.00 0.61
CA GLU A 427 -27.22 -8.31 0.34
C GLU A 427 -27.82 -7.35 -0.70
N GLY A 428 -27.04 -6.34 -1.13
CA GLY A 428 -27.36 -5.37 -2.17
C GLY A 428 -28.35 -4.31 -1.71
N SER A 429 -29.47 -4.72 -1.11
CA SER A 429 -30.47 -3.83 -0.51
C SER A 429 -30.88 -4.33 0.87
N VAL A 430 -30.48 -3.58 1.90
CA VAL A 430 -30.88 -3.80 3.29
C VAL A 430 -32.40 -3.80 3.45
N THR A 431 -33.10 -2.92 2.71
CA THR A 431 -34.57 -2.84 2.73
C THR A 431 -35.21 -4.12 2.22
N MET A 432 -34.78 -4.65 1.07
CA MET A 432 -35.34 -5.88 0.51
C MET A 432 -35.07 -7.10 1.39
N PHE A 433 -33.87 -7.17 1.97
CA PHE A 433 -33.53 -8.21 2.95
C PHE A 433 -34.49 -8.18 4.16
N TYR A 434 -34.74 -7.00 4.75
CA TYR A 434 -35.71 -6.88 5.84
C TYR A 434 -37.16 -7.12 5.40
N CYS A 435 -37.53 -6.85 4.13
CA CYS A 435 -38.85 -7.21 3.61
C CYS A 435 -39.05 -8.74 3.61
N VAL A 436 -38.05 -9.51 3.17
CA VAL A 436 -38.06 -10.99 3.20
C VAL A 436 -38.21 -11.49 4.65
N LEU A 437 -37.36 -11.03 5.57
CA LEU A 437 -37.43 -11.42 6.98
C LEU A 437 -38.73 -10.96 7.65
N GLY A 438 -39.21 -9.77 7.32
CA GLY A 438 -40.44 -9.19 7.84
C GLY A 438 -41.67 -10.01 7.45
N TYR A 439 -41.77 -10.43 6.18
CA TYR A 439 -42.85 -11.32 5.75
C TYR A 439 -42.82 -12.67 6.48
N MET A 440 -41.63 -13.25 6.63
CA MET A 440 -41.44 -14.49 7.39
C MET A 440 -41.85 -14.33 8.86
N GLY A 441 -41.50 -13.20 9.48
CA GLY A 441 -41.94 -12.84 10.83
C GLY A 441 -43.47 -12.71 10.94
N LEU A 442 -44.11 -12.03 9.99
CA LEU A 442 -45.57 -11.91 9.95
C LEU A 442 -46.26 -13.27 9.83
N LEU A 443 -45.74 -14.14 8.95
CA LEU A 443 -46.25 -15.50 8.76
C LEU A 443 -46.08 -16.34 10.04
N ALA A 444 -44.94 -16.20 10.73
CA ALA A 444 -44.67 -16.87 12.00
C ALA A 444 -45.62 -16.40 13.12
N ILE A 445 -45.84 -15.09 13.25
CA ILE A 445 -46.77 -14.50 14.23
C ILE A 445 -48.20 -14.98 13.95
N ALA A 446 -48.66 -14.93 12.70
CA ALA A 446 -49.99 -15.42 12.32
C ALA A 446 -50.16 -16.90 12.66
N SER A 447 -49.15 -17.72 12.39
CA SER A 447 -49.14 -19.15 12.72
C SER A 447 -49.11 -19.39 14.24
N PHE A 448 -48.37 -18.59 15.00
CA PHE A 448 -48.36 -18.64 16.46
C PHE A 448 -49.72 -18.28 17.05
N ILE A 449 -50.38 -17.21 16.59
CA ILE A 449 -51.72 -16.81 17.02
C ILE A 449 -52.72 -17.94 16.73
N ALA A 450 -52.70 -18.50 15.52
CA ALA A 450 -53.56 -19.61 15.14
C ALA A 450 -53.31 -20.88 15.99
N ALA A 451 -52.03 -21.21 16.26
CA ALA A 451 -51.66 -22.33 17.12
C ALA A 451 -52.12 -22.10 18.57
N PHE A 452 -51.95 -20.89 19.10
CA PHE A 452 -52.38 -20.54 20.45
C PHE A 452 -53.90 -20.63 20.61
N ALA A 453 -54.66 -20.18 19.61
CA ALA A 453 -56.11 -20.35 19.58
C ALA A 453 -56.51 -21.83 19.55
N ALA A 454 -55.79 -22.66 18.78
CA ALA A 454 -56.04 -24.10 18.70
C ALA A 454 -55.81 -24.84 20.04
N ARG A 455 -54.97 -24.32 20.94
CA ARG A 455 -54.69 -24.93 22.25
C ARG A 455 -55.93 -25.08 23.14
N LYS A 456 -56.93 -24.20 23.00
CA LYS A 456 -58.17 -24.24 23.78
C LYS A 456 -59.17 -25.30 23.28
N LEU A 457 -58.88 -25.96 22.17
CA LEU A 457 -59.77 -26.96 21.58
C LEU A 457 -59.59 -28.31 22.28
N PRO A 458 -60.69 -29.01 22.63
CA PRO A 458 -60.64 -30.36 23.19
C PRO A 458 -60.27 -31.34 22.07
N ASP A 459 -58.98 -31.45 21.77
CA ASP A 459 -58.47 -32.42 20.81
C ASP A 459 -58.07 -33.74 21.50
N SER A 460 -58.45 -34.85 20.88
CA SER A 460 -58.30 -36.22 21.39
C SER A 460 -56.84 -36.66 21.58
N PHE A 461 -55.90 -35.92 20.98
CA PHE A 461 -54.47 -36.02 21.18
C PHE A 461 -53.97 -34.61 21.52
N ASN A 462 -52.98 -34.48 22.41
CA ASN A 462 -52.33 -33.20 22.74
C ASN A 462 -51.60 -32.53 21.53
N GLU A 463 -51.96 -32.85 20.30
CA GLU A 463 -51.38 -32.38 19.04
C GLU A 463 -51.39 -30.85 18.92
N ALA A 464 -52.51 -30.18 19.26
CA ALA A 464 -52.56 -28.71 19.26
C ALA A 464 -51.55 -28.08 20.25
N LYS A 465 -51.30 -28.72 21.40
CA LYS A 465 -50.29 -28.27 22.37
C LYS A 465 -48.88 -28.38 21.79
N PHE A 466 -48.55 -29.51 21.15
CA PHE A 466 -47.25 -29.70 20.51
C PHE A 466 -47.01 -28.74 19.35
N ILE A 467 -48.03 -28.46 18.53
CA ILE A 467 -47.92 -27.44 17.47
C ILE A 467 -47.68 -26.05 18.07
N THR A 468 -48.38 -25.70 19.16
CA THR A 468 -48.14 -24.40 19.81
C THR A 468 -46.75 -24.30 20.43
N PHE A 469 -46.27 -25.36 21.09
CA PHE A 469 -44.92 -25.40 21.65
C PHE A 469 -43.86 -25.26 20.55
N SER A 470 -44.09 -25.93 19.41
CA SER A 470 -43.25 -25.82 18.22
C SER A 470 -43.18 -24.39 17.66
N MET A 471 -44.33 -23.74 17.48
CA MET A 471 -44.38 -22.34 17.01
C MET A 471 -43.81 -21.36 18.04
N LEU A 472 -43.93 -21.63 19.34
CA LEU A 472 -43.31 -20.82 20.39
C LEU A 472 -41.78 -20.88 20.29
N LEU A 473 -41.21 -22.09 20.22
CA LEU A 473 -39.77 -22.30 20.07
C LEU A 473 -39.25 -21.67 18.78
N PHE A 474 -40.00 -21.80 17.69
CA PHE A 474 -39.71 -21.12 16.44
C PHE A 474 -39.62 -19.60 16.64
N CYS A 475 -40.65 -18.99 17.22
CA CYS A 475 -40.68 -17.54 17.41
C CYS A 475 -39.57 -17.07 18.35
N SER A 476 -39.22 -17.82 19.40
CA SER A 476 -38.13 -17.46 20.30
C SER A 476 -36.76 -17.46 19.60
N VAL A 477 -36.50 -18.45 18.73
CA VAL A 477 -35.24 -18.50 17.96
C VAL A 477 -35.12 -17.26 17.06
N TRP A 478 -36.18 -16.90 16.34
CA TRP A 478 -36.17 -15.74 15.45
C TRP A 478 -36.17 -14.40 16.18
N LEU A 479 -36.78 -14.30 17.37
CA LEU A 479 -36.66 -13.12 18.22
C LEU A 479 -35.23 -12.92 18.73
N SER A 480 -34.53 -14.00 19.09
CA SER A 480 -33.12 -13.96 19.51
C SER A 480 -32.15 -13.75 18.34
N PHE A 481 -32.53 -14.14 17.13
CA PHE A 481 -31.73 -13.95 15.92
C PHE A 481 -31.42 -12.47 15.65
N PHE A 482 -32.42 -11.59 15.70
CA PHE A 482 -32.23 -10.16 15.39
C PHE A 482 -31.11 -9.47 16.20
N PRO A 483 -31.09 -9.52 17.55
CA PRO A 483 -30.01 -8.90 18.31
C PRO A 483 -28.66 -9.60 18.12
N ALA A 484 -28.65 -10.92 17.93
CA ALA A 484 -27.41 -11.67 17.68
C ALA A 484 -26.80 -11.33 16.31
N TYR A 485 -27.64 -11.19 15.28
CA TYR A 485 -27.23 -10.79 13.93
C TYR A 485 -26.63 -9.39 13.90
N LEU A 486 -27.24 -8.43 14.62
CA LEU A 486 -26.74 -7.05 14.69
C LEU A 486 -25.48 -6.88 15.56
N SER A 487 -25.25 -7.79 16.52
CA SER A 487 -24.11 -7.74 17.45
C SER A 487 -22.87 -8.45 16.92
N THR A 488 -23.03 -9.36 15.96
CA THR A 488 -21.94 -10.17 15.40
C THR A 488 -21.54 -9.67 14.01
N SER A 489 -20.31 -9.95 13.61
CA SER A 489 -19.77 -9.53 12.31
C SER A 489 -18.97 -10.65 11.66
N GLY A 490 -18.82 -10.58 10.34
CA GLY A 490 -18.09 -11.56 9.53
C GLY A 490 -18.63 -12.99 9.63
N LYS A 491 -17.74 -13.98 9.76
CA LYS A 491 -18.11 -15.41 9.73
C LYS A 491 -19.08 -15.84 10.84
N TYR A 492 -19.06 -15.17 11.99
CA TYR A 492 -19.95 -15.49 13.12
C TYR A 492 -21.40 -15.08 12.85
N MET A 493 -21.63 -14.00 12.09
CA MET A 493 -22.97 -13.58 11.66
C MET A 493 -23.66 -14.68 10.84
N VAL A 494 -22.93 -15.27 9.88
CA VAL A 494 -23.41 -16.38 9.05
C VAL A 494 -23.66 -17.64 9.89
N ALA A 495 -22.80 -17.91 10.88
CA ALA A 495 -23.00 -19.04 11.79
C ALA A 495 -24.29 -18.91 12.63
N VAL A 496 -24.62 -17.69 13.09
CA VAL A 496 -25.86 -17.40 13.82
C VAL A 496 -27.09 -17.61 12.93
N GLU A 497 -27.03 -17.25 11.64
CA GLU A 497 -28.09 -17.55 10.68
C GLU A 497 -28.31 -19.07 10.54
N ILE A 498 -27.24 -19.83 10.26
CA ILE A 498 -27.30 -21.29 10.11
C ILE A 498 -27.89 -21.94 11.37
N PHE A 499 -27.38 -21.56 12.55
CA PHE A 499 -27.87 -22.08 13.82
C PHE A 499 -29.38 -21.82 14.00
N SER A 500 -29.85 -20.62 13.66
CA SER A 500 -31.26 -20.26 13.76
C SER A 500 -32.15 -21.07 12.81
N ILE A 501 -31.68 -21.32 11.59
CA ILE A 501 -32.37 -22.17 10.60
C ILE A 501 -32.47 -23.62 11.09
N LEU A 502 -31.36 -24.17 11.58
CA LEU A 502 -31.30 -25.56 12.07
C LEU A 502 -32.17 -25.75 13.32
N ALA A 503 -32.04 -24.86 14.31
CA ALA A 503 -32.78 -24.95 15.58
C ALA A 503 -34.29 -24.81 15.38
N SER A 504 -34.73 -23.84 14.58
CA SER A 504 -36.16 -23.63 14.29
C SER A 504 -36.77 -24.80 13.51
N SER A 505 -36.05 -25.32 12.50
CA SER A 505 -36.49 -26.48 11.71
C SER A 505 -36.49 -27.77 12.53
N ALA A 506 -35.49 -27.98 13.39
CA ALA A 506 -35.45 -29.11 14.33
C ALA A 506 -36.60 -29.05 15.34
N GLY A 507 -36.95 -27.85 15.80
CA GLY A 507 -38.10 -27.62 16.67
C GLY A 507 -39.44 -27.99 16.02
N LEU A 508 -39.63 -27.65 14.73
CA LEU A 508 -40.78 -28.09 13.93
C LEU A 508 -40.81 -29.60 13.77
N LEU A 509 -39.69 -30.21 13.41
CA LEU A 509 -39.57 -31.65 13.23
C LEU A 509 -39.88 -32.41 14.53
N GLY A 510 -39.17 -32.09 15.61
CA GLY A 510 -39.23 -32.79 16.88
C GLY A 510 -40.61 -32.67 17.53
N CYS A 511 -41.18 -31.47 17.61
CA CYS A 511 -42.43 -31.28 18.32
C CYS A 511 -43.63 -31.86 17.56
N ILE A 512 -43.68 -31.72 16.23
CA ILE A 512 -44.84 -32.13 15.43
C ILE A 512 -44.80 -33.63 15.10
N PHE A 513 -43.62 -34.19 14.83
CA PHE A 513 -43.49 -35.55 14.29
C PHE A 513 -42.99 -36.58 15.30
N ALA A 514 -42.20 -36.22 16.32
CA ALA A 514 -41.71 -37.21 17.28
C ALA A 514 -42.83 -37.93 18.03
N PRO A 515 -43.89 -37.25 18.55
CA PRO A 515 -45.01 -37.93 19.19
C PRO A 515 -45.75 -38.89 18.25
N LYS A 516 -45.81 -38.56 16.95
CA LYS A 516 -46.49 -39.37 15.94
C LYS A 516 -45.68 -40.59 15.53
N CYS A 517 -44.37 -40.42 15.35
CA CYS A 517 -43.47 -41.54 15.08
C CYS A 517 -43.44 -42.51 16.27
N TYR A 518 -43.46 -42.00 17.50
CA TYR A 518 -43.56 -42.81 18.72
C TYR A 518 -44.82 -43.67 18.71
N ILE A 519 -45.98 -43.12 18.38
CA ILE A 519 -47.23 -43.90 18.33
C ILE A 519 -47.20 -44.92 17.18
N ILE A 520 -46.75 -44.53 15.98
CA ILE A 520 -46.73 -45.41 14.80
C ILE A 520 -45.80 -46.62 15.01
N ILE A 521 -44.64 -46.44 15.65
CA ILE A 521 -43.61 -47.48 15.79
C ILE A 521 -43.76 -48.26 17.11
N LEU A 522 -43.91 -47.57 18.24
CA LEU A 522 -43.81 -48.18 19.58
C LEU A 522 -45.16 -48.49 20.21
N ARG A 523 -46.26 -47.92 19.70
CA ARG A 523 -47.63 -48.13 20.23
C ARG A 523 -48.65 -48.36 19.10
N PRO A 524 -48.48 -49.39 18.25
CA PRO A 524 -49.39 -49.66 17.13
C PRO A 524 -50.84 -49.93 17.57
N GLU A 525 -51.04 -50.38 18.81
CA GLU A 525 -52.35 -50.60 19.46
C GLU A 525 -53.28 -49.35 19.39
N LEU A 526 -52.70 -48.14 19.50
CA LEU A 526 -53.41 -46.86 19.46
C LEU A 526 -53.78 -46.40 18.04
N ASN A 527 -53.37 -47.18 17.02
CA ASN A 527 -53.58 -46.89 15.60
C ASN A 527 -54.82 -47.60 15.03
N ASN A 528 -55.68 -48.17 15.89
CA ASN A 528 -56.92 -48.81 15.49
C ASN A 528 -58.10 -47.82 15.44
N ARG A 529 -58.89 -47.89 14.36
CA ARG A 529 -60.02 -46.97 14.06
C ARG A 529 -61.10 -46.99 15.16
N GLU A 530 -61.26 -48.12 15.84
CA GLU A 530 -62.25 -48.33 16.90
C GLU A 530 -61.89 -47.60 18.21
N GLN A 531 -60.61 -47.55 18.60
CA GLN A 531 -60.19 -46.80 19.78
C GLN A 531 -60.22 -45.27 19.57
N LEU A 532 -60.06 -44.80 18.33
CA LEU A 532 -60.18 -43.39 17.96
C LEU A 532 -61.64 -42.89 18.01
N ILE A 533 -62.61 -43.76 17.71
CA ILE A 533 -64.04 -43.45 17.74
C ILE A 533 -64.60 -43.58 19.17
N ARG A 534 -64.19 -44.62 19.93
CA ARG A 534 -64.69 -44.90 21.29
C ARG A 534 -64.30 -43.83 22.35
N LYS A 535 -63.32 -42.96 22.06
CA LYS A 535 -62.97 -41.80 22.91
C LYS A 535 -63.68 -40.50 22.53
N LYS A 536 -64.43 -40.49 21.42
CA LYS A 536 -65.08 -39.29 20.87
C LYS A 536 -66.57 -39.18 21.26
N ASN A 537 -67.13 -40.29 21.75
CA ASN A 537 -68.37 -40.34 22.51
C ASN A 537 -68.02 -40.35 24.00
#